data_AF-A0AAN8FE50-F1
#
_entry.id   AF-A0AAN8FE50-F1
#
_cell.length_a   1.000
_cell.length_b   1.000
_cell.length_c   1.000
_cell.angle_alpha   90.00
_cell.angle_beta   90.00
_cell.angle_gamma   90.00
#
_symmetry.space_group_name_H-M   'P 1'
#
loop_
_entity.id
_entity.type
_entity.pdbx_description
1 polymer ?
#
loop_
_entity_poly.entity_id
_entity_poly.type
_entity_poly.pdbx_seq_one_letter_code
_entity_poly.pdbx_strand_id
1 'polypeptide(L)'
;MRNLFVTIEALEPLNRIKKIDHGALIFEDNTGFESISFLNSLEEIDNSASEEPAIQISNNVGLLSIGLPALRKVMSGGEGPIVQIYSLNALPAEDDTRFREMTGGRYYSYVHNKDAEESEEDSTGLGSFVVFVLIAKIVNGACLFAYHGFWETDSGG
;
A
#
# COMPACT_ATOMS: atom_id res chain seq x y z
N MET A 1 -13.05 13.33 -12.73
CA MET A 1 -13.14 12.77 -11.36
C MET A 1 -13.61 13.87 -10.44
N ARG A 2 -14.53 13.60 -9.50
CA ARG A 2 -14.92 14.59 -8.48
C ARG A 2 -13.89 14.51 -7.36
N ASN A 3 -13.13 15.58 -7.14
CA ASN A 3 -12.33 15.70 -5.93
C ASN A 3 -13.30 15.84 -4.75
N LEU A 4 -13.40 14.78 -3.95
CA LEU A 4 -14.12 14.82 -2.69
C LEU A 4 -13.22 15.54 -1.68
N PHE A 5 -13.61 16.76 -1.32
CA PHE A 5 -12.98 17.47 -0.23
C PHE A 5 -13.53 16.90 1.08
N VAL A 6 -12.73 16.09 1.76
CA VAL A 6 -13.05 15.52 3.07
C VAL A 6 -12.30 16.32 4.12
N THR A 7 -13.03 16.90 5.07
CA THR A 7 -12.39 17.63 6.18
C THR A 7 -12.01 16.66 7.30
N ILE A 8 -11.05 17.04 8.16
CA ILE A 8 -10.62 16.22 9.29
C ILE A 8 -11.79 15.97 10.26
N GLU A 9 -12.68 16.94 10.44
CA GLU A 9 -13.88 16.80 11.29
C GLU A 9 -14.83 15.71 10.77
N ALA A 10 -14.91 15.53 9.44
CA ALA A 10 -15.70 14.46 8.86
C ALA A 10 -15.13 13.06 9.17
N LEU A 11 -13.83 12.98 9.52
CA LEU A 11 -13.13 11.74 9.88
C LEU A 11 -13.09 11.51 11.38
N GLU A 12 -13.51 12.47 12.22
CA GLU A 12 -13.55 12.32 13.67
C GLU A 12 -14.22 11.02 14.14
N PRO A 13 -15.35 10.56 13.56
CA PRO A 13 -15.97 9.31 13.99
C PRO A 13 -15.10 8.05 13.82
N LEU A 14 -14.02 8.11 13.04
CA LEU A 14 -13.09 7.00 12.85
C LEU A 14 -12.11 6.84 14.03
N ASN A 15 -11.99 7.85 14.89
CA ASN A 15 -11.10 7.82 16.06
C ASN A 15 -11.44 6.71 17.06
N ARG A 16 -12.64 6.13 16.99
CA ARG A 16 -13.11 5.04 17.86
C ARG A 16 -12.71 3.65 17.36
N ILE A 17 -12.20 3.55 16.14
CA ILE A 17 -11.82 2.27 15.54
C ILE A 17 -10.56 1.78 16.25
N LYS A 18 -10.69 0.64 16.93
CA LYS A 18 -9.57 0.00 17.65
C LYS A 18 -8.95 -1.16 16.91
N LYS A 19 -9.73 -1.82 16.06
CA LYS A 19 -9.31 -3.02 15.35
C LYS A 19 -9.86 -3.00 13.93
N ILE A 20 -9.02 -3.34 12.97
CA ILE A 20 -9.43 -3.79 11.64
C ILE A 20 -9.27 -5.31 11.63
N ASP A 21 -10.38 -6.02 11.44
CA ASP A 21 -10.42 -7.48 11.47
C ASP A 21 -10.65 -8.00 10.05
N HIS A 22 -9.83 -8.96 9.62
CA HIS A 22 -9.85 -9.52 8.27
C HIS A 22 -9.77 -8.45 7.16
N GLY A 23 -8.88 -7.47 7.33
CA GLY A 23 -8.73 -6.37 6.38
C GLY A 23 -7.44 -5.58 6.54
N ALA A 24 -7.24 -4.66 5.59
CA ALA A 24 -6.06 -3.81 5.49
C ALA A 24 -6.44 -2.32 5.63
N LEU A 25 -5.46 -1.52 6.06
CA LEU A 25 -5.50 -0.06 5.98
C LEU A 25 -4.82 0.38 4.69
N ILE A 26 -5.59 0.96 3.77
CA ILE A 26 -5.10 1.51 2.51
C ILE A 26 -5.34 3.01 2.53
N PHE A 27 -4.27 3.81 2.43
CA PHE A 27 -4.32 5.26 2.42
C PHE A 27 -3.50 5.81 1.26
N GLU A 28 -4.17 6.12 0.15
CA GLU A 28 -3.52 6.39 -1.13
C GLU A 28 -4.11 7.60 -1.86
N ASP A 29 -3.27 8.28 -2.64
CA ASP A 29 -3.65 9.37 -3.55
C ASP A 29 -4.38 10.55 -2.86
N ASN A 30 -4.07 10.81 -1.58
CA ASN A 30 -4.66 11.93 -0.84
C ASN A 30 -3.80 13.20 -0.93
N THR A 31 -4.45 14.35 -0.74
CA THR A 31 -3.76 15.65 -0.65
C THR A 31 -4.23 16.39 0.60
N GLY A 32 -3.33 17.08 1.29
CA GLY A 32 -3.68 17.94 2.43
C GLY A 32 -3.80 17.23 3.78
N PHE A 33 -3.38 15.97 3.87
CA PHE A 33 -3.28 15.26 5.15
C PHE A 33 -1.82 15.17 5.59
N GLU A 34 -1.51 15.76 6.75
CA GLU A 34 -0.17 15.66 7.35
C GLU A 34 0.06 14.31 8.04
N SER A 35 -1.00 13.66 8.51
CA SER A 35 -0.95 12.34 9.16
C SER A 35 -2.29 11.60 9.11
N ILE A 36 -2.29 10.31 9.45
CA ILE A 36 -3.48 9.44 9.61
C ILE A 36 -3.93 9.40 11.09
N SER A 37 -3.63 10.45 11.85
CA SER A 37 -3.92 10.53 13.30
C SER A 37 -5.41 10.61 13.65
N PHE A 38 -6.29 10.79 12.67
CA PHE A 38 -7.72 10.58 12.85
C PHE A 38 -8.07 9.13 13.20
N LEU A 39 -7.14 8.17 13.05
CA LEU A 39 -7.22 6.78 13.55
C LEU A 39 -6.39 6.57 14.82
N ASN A 40 -6.30 7.56 15.71
CA ASN A 40 -5.41 7.52 16.89
C ASN A 40 -5.65 6.34 17.84
N SER A 41 -6.87 5.77 17.91
CA SER A 41 -7.18 4.63 18.76
C SER A 41 -7.00 3.28 18.06
N LEU A 42 -6.53 3.24 16.81
CA LEU A 42 -6.32 1.98 16.10
C LEU A 42 -5.16 1.22 16.74
N GLU A 43 -5.48 0.10 17.38
CA GLU A 43 -4.54 -0.73 18.14
C GLU A 43 -4.06 -1.95 17.33
N GLU A 44 -4.94 -2.54 16.51
CA GLU A 44 -4.67 -3.81 15.83
C GLU A 44 -5.19 -3.83 14.38
N ILE A 45 -4.40 -4.42 13.47
CA ILE A 45 -4.82 -4.76 12.12
C ILE A 45 -4.52 -6.24 11.88
N ASP A 46 -5.56 -6.99 11.52
CA ASP A 46 -5.47 -8.40 11.16
C ASP A 46 -5.84 -8.58 9.69
N ASN A 47 -4.82 -8.74 8.86
CA ASN A 47 -4.94 -9.11 7.45
C ASN A 47 -4.39 -10.52 7.19
N SER A 48 -4.41 -11.41 8.19
CA SER A 48 -3.80 -12.74 8.12
C SER A 48 -4.41 -13.67 7.06
N ALA A 49 -5.63 -13.35 6.58
CA ALA A 49 -6.30 -14.10 5.51
C ALA A 49 -5.88 -13.66 4.09
N SER A 50 -5.06 -12.62 3.95
CA SER A 50 -4.63 -12.06 2.68
C SER A 50 -3.12 -12.16 2.52
N GLU A 51 -2.67 -12.32 1.27
CA GLU A 51 -1.24 -12.25 0.92
C GLU A 51 -0.75 -10.80 0.81
N GLU A 52 -1.67 -9.84 0.74
CA GLU A 52 -1.38 -8.42 0.60
C GLU A 52 -0.89 -7.77 1.92
N PRO A 53 -0.19 -6.62 1.83
CA PRO A 53 0.16 -5.83 3.00
C PRO A 53 -1.06 -5.46 3.84
N ALA A 54 -0.90 -5.47 5.16
CA ALA A 54 -1.93 -5.04 6.09
C ALA A 54 -2.02 -3.51 6.18
N ILE A 55 -0.93 -2.81 5.85
CA ILE A 55 -0.89 -1.35 5.72
C ILE A 55 -0.22 -1.00 4.40
N GLN A 56 -0.92 -0.23 3.58
CA GLN A 56 -0.43 0.31 2.33
C GLN A 56 -0.66 1.82 2.30
N ILE A 57 0.43 2.58 2.15
CA ILE A 57 0.40 4.04 2.11
C ILE A 57 1.18 4.49 0.89
N SER A 58 0.53 5.17 -0.05
CA SER A 58 1.20 5.61 -1.29
C SER A 58 0.69 6.96 -1.80
N ASN A 59 1.53 7.71 -2.48
CA ASN A 59 1.15 8.91 -3.26
C ASN A 59 0.38 10.00 -2.50
N ASN A 60 0.58 10.12 -1.17
CA ASN A 60 -0.09 11.14 -0.38
C ASN A 60 0.73 12.44 -0.35
N VAL A 61 0.19 13.52 -0.92
CA VAL A 61 0.84 14.84 -0.96
C VAL A 61 0.60 15.58 0.34
N GLY A 62 1.70 15.93 1.01
CA GLY A 62 1.68 16.63 2.29
C GLY A 62 1.73 15.71 3.51
N LEU A 63 1.80 14.39 3.33
CA LEU A 63 1.99 13.45 4.43
C LEU A 63 3.39 13.61 5.02
N LEU A 64 3.46 13.87 6.33
CA LEU A 64 4.70 14.10 7.07
C LEU A 64 4.97 13.01 8.10
N SER A 65 3.93 12.32 8.58
CA SER A 65 4.05 11.19 9.50
C SER A 65 2.89 10.21 9.32
N ILE A 66 3.03 8.97 9.80
CA ILE A 66 1.92 8.01 9.71
C ILE A 66 0.87 8.27 10.78
N GLY A 67 1.30 8.61 12.00
CA GLY A 67 0.39 9.08 13.04
C GLY A 67 -0.55 8.01 13.61
N LEU A 68 -0.09 6.77 13.75
CA LEU A 68 -0.86 5.68 14.37
C LEU A 68 -0.29 5.30 15.75
N PRO A 69 -0.40 6.13 16.80
CA PRO A 69 0.34 5.95 18.04
C PRO A 69 -0.10 4.73 18.88
N ALA A 70 -1.38 4.36 18.84
CA ALA A 70 -1.89 3.21 19.61
C ALA A 70 -1.62 1.85 18.95
N LEU A 71 -1.19 1.85 17.69
CA LEU A 71 -0.99 0.62 16.92
C LEU A 71 0.10 -0.24 17.54
N ARG A 72 -0.23 -1.47 17.87
CA ARG A 72 0.68 -2.40 18.57
C ARG A 72 0.79 -3.76 17.89
N LYS A 73 -0.10 -4.05 16.94
CA LYS A 73 -0.13 -5.34 16.25
C LYS A 73 -0.60 -5.18 14.80
N VAL A 74 0.19 -5.72 13.89
CA VAL A 74 -0.15 -5.78 12.46
C VAL A 74 0.23 -7.16 11.93
N MET A 75 -0.69 -7.81 11.23
CA MET A 75 -0.46 -9.15 10.67
C MET A 75 -0.92 -9.19 9.22
N SER A 76 -0.15 -9.89 8.38
CA SER A 76 -0.54 -10.28 7.01
C SER A 76 -0.21 -11.76 6.83
N GLY A 77 -1.00 -12.46 6.01
CA GLY A 77 -0.83 -13.89 5.72
C GLY A 77 0.22 -14.20 4.66
N GLY A 78 0.62 -13.19 3.87
CA GLY A 78 1.60 -13.37 2.80
C GLY A 78 3.03 -13.56 3.31
N GLU A 79 3.96 -13.78 2.39
CA GLU A 79 5.42 -13.80 2.67
C GLU A 79 6.06 -12.40 2.50
N GLY A 80 5.37 -11.48 1.82
CA GLY A 80 5.84 -10.12 1.50
C GLY A 80 5.88 -9.14 2.68
N PRO A 81 5.97 -7.82 2.43
CA PRO A 81 5.91 -6.84 3.51
C PRO A 81 4.52 -6.84 4.16
N ILE A 82 4.48 -6.72 5.49
CA ILE A 82 3.26 -6.50 6.26
C ILE A 82 2.83 -5.03 6.16
N VAL A 83 3.82 -4.12 6.11
CA VAL A 83 3.63 -2.68 5.97
C VAL A 83 4.45 -2.19 4.79
N GLN A 84 3.81 -1.47 3.88
CA GLN A 84 4.43 -0.94 2.67
C GLN A 84 4.11 0.55 2.54
N ILE A 85 5.16 1.37 2.45
CA ILE A 85 5.01 2.83 2.38
C ILE A 85 5.81 3.40 1.20
N TYR A 86 5.12 4.13 0.34
CA TYR A 86 5.67 4.90 -0.76
C TYR A 86 5.36 6.37 -0.50
N SER A 87 6.35 7.12 -0.03
CA SER A 87 6.15 8.51 0.36
C SER A 87 6.90 9.45 -0.59
N LEU A 88 6.39 10.66 -0.73
CA LEU A 88 7.10 11.75 -1.40
C LEU A 88 8.14 12.40 -0.48
N ASN A 89 7.96 12.27 0.84
CA ASN A 89 8.84 12.82 1.86
C ASN A 89 9.41 11.71 2.74
N ALA A 90 10.61 11.91 3.26
CA ALA A 90 11.15 11.02 4.28
C ALA A 90 10.25 11.04 5.53
N LEU A 91 9.83 9.86 5.98
CA LEU A 91 9.12 9.72 7.25
C LEU A 91 10.08 9.89 8.44
N PRO A 92 9.57 10.24 9.63
CA PRO A 92 10.37 10.27 10.84
C PRO A 92 11.04 8.91 11.09
N ALA A 93 12.31 8.92 11.51
CA ALA A 93 13.06 7.69 11.79
C ALA A 93 12.43 6.83 12.91
N GLU A 94 11.66 7.46 13.79
CA GLU A 94 10.87 6.78 14.82
C GLU A 94 9.78 5.87 14.22
N ASP A 95 9.08 6.34 13.17
CA ASP A 95 8.05 5.55 12.48
C ASP A 95 8.72 4.35 11.77
N ASP A 96 9.85 4.57 11.09
CA ASP A 96 10.59 3.50 10.39
C ASP A 96 11.03 2.38 11.35
N THR A 97 11.67 2.78 12.47
CA THR A 97 12.16 1.86 13.50
C THR A 97 11.00 1.07 14.09
N ARG A 98 9.93 1.76 14.47
CA ARG A 98 8.76 1.15 15.10
C ARG A 98 8.07 0.14 14.19
N PHE A 99 7.85 0.47 12.91
CA PHE A 99 7.23 -0.47 11.97
C PHE A 99 8.15 -1.67 11.67
N ARG A 100 9.46 -1.44 11.56
CA ARG A 100 10.43 -2.53 11.38
C ARG A 100 10.42 -3.50 12.55
N GLU A 101 10.40 -3.00 13.79
CA GLU A 101 10.32 -3.83 15.00
C GLU A 101 8.99 -4.58 15.08
N MET A 102 7.86 -3.89 14.90
CA MET A 102 6.52 -4.47 15.01
C MET A 102 6.24 -5.58 13.99
N THR A 103 6.83 -5.47 12.80
CA THR A 103 6.66 -6.44 11.70
C THR A 103 7.72 -7.53 11.67
N GLY A 104 8.66 -7.55 12.63
CA GLY A 104 9.79 -8.49 12.60
C GLY A 104 10.68 -8.33 11.36
N GLY A 105 10.81 -7.10 10.85
CA GLY A 105 11.55 -6.77 9.64
C GLY A 105 10.77 -6.85 8.33
N ARG A 106 9.51 -7.33 8.34
CA ARG A 106 8.63 -7.39 7.17
C ARG A 106 7.97 -6.02 6.90
N TYR A 107 8.81 -5.02 6.69
CA TYR A 107 8.41 -3.63 6.45
C TYR A 107 9.26 -3.06 5.30
N TYR A 108 8.59 -2.36 4.39
CA TYR A 108 9.21 -1.73 3.24
C TYR A 108 8.80 -0.26 3.16
N SER A 109 9.78 0.64 3.03
CA SER A 109 9.55 2.06 2.84
C SER A 109 10.47 2.60 1.76
N TYR A 110 9.90 3.40 0.87
CA TYR A 110 10.59 4.04 -0.23
C TYR A 110 10.17 5.51 -0.34
N VAL A 111 11.16 6.38 -0.50
CA VAL A 111 10.96 7.81 -0.71
C VAL A 111 11.18 8.11 -2.19
N HIS A 112 10.14 8.55 -2.88
CA HIS A 112 10.22 8.92 -4.28
C HIS A 112 10.72 10.37 -4.39
N ASN A 113 12.00 10.53 -4.73
CA ASN A 113 12.58 11.84 -5.04
C ASN A 113 12.21 12.23 -6.47
N LYS A 114 11.25 13.13 -6.63
CA LYS A 114 10.92 13.71 -7.94
C LYS A 114 12.08 14.46 -8.59
N ASP A 115 13.03 14.93 -7.78
CA ASP A 115 14.21 15.68 -8.27
C ASP A 115 15.34 14.78 -8.81
N ALA A 116 15.22 13.45 -8.67
CA ALA A 116 16.24 12.50 -9.12
C ALA A 116 15.98 11.94 -10.53
N GLU A 117 14.84 12.27 -11.16
CA GLU A 117 14.47 11.79 -12.50
C GLU A 117 14.92 12.72 -13.65
N GLU A 118 15.60 13.85 -13.37
CA GLU A 118 16.19 14.74 -14.38
C GLU A 118 17.69 14.52 -14.65
N SER A 119 18.25 13.35 -14.32
CA SER A 119 19.63 13.01 -14.71
C SER A 119 19.75 11.59 -15.25
N GLU A 120 19.17 11.36 -16.43
CA GLU A 120 19.62 10.28 -17.32
C GLU A 120 20.46 10.87 -18.45
N GLU A 121 21.79 10.91 -18.29
CA GLU A 121 22.71 10.59 -19.38
C GLU A 121 23.86 9.73 -18.84
N ASP A 122 23.96 8.53 -19.42
CA ASP A 122 25.09 7.57 -19.41
C ASP A 122 25.65 7.08 -18.06
N SER A 123 25.24 5.86 -17.66
CA SER A 123 26.12 4.68 -17.77
C SER A 123 25.63 3.49 -16.92
N THR A 124 25.48 2.35 -17.59
CA THR A 124 25.59 0.96 -17.09
C THR A 124 25.26 0.70 -15.60
N GLY A 125 24.03 0.28 -15.32
CA GLY A 125 23.74 -0.39 -14.04
C GLY A 125 22.26 -0.57 -13.75
N LEU A 126 21.64 -1.62 -14.30
CA LEU A 126 20.42 -2.29 -13.81
C LEU A 126 19.50 -1.44 -12.89
N GLY A 127 18.94 -0.35 -13.42
CA GLY A 127 17.82 0.36 -12.82
C GLY A 127 16.56 -0.47 -13.06
N SER A 128 16.07 -1.10 -12.00
CA SER A 128 14.93 -2.00 -12.02
C SER A 128 13.70 -1.34 -12.65
N PHE A 129 13.25 -1.90 -13.79
CA PHE A 129 11.97 -1.59 -14.41
C PHE A 129 10.84 -1.90 -13.43
N VAL A 130 10.17 -0.87 -12.89
CA VAL A 130 8.89 -1.06 -12.20
C VAL A 130 7.79 -1.18 -13.26
N VAL A 131 7.29 -2.40 -13.43
CA VAL A 131 6.12 -2.71 -14.25
C VAL A 131 4.87 -2.18 -13.53
N PHE A 132 4.17 -1.22 -14.13
CA PHE A 132 2.82 -0.85 -13.70
C PHE A 132 1.84 -1.96 -14.11
N VAL A 133 1.42 -2.78 -13.15
CA VAL A 133 0.24 -3.64 -13.34
C VAL A 133 -1.00 -2.87 -12.89
N LEU A 134 -1.63 -2.15 -13.83
CA LEU A 134 -2.96 -1.57 -13.64
C LEU A 134 -4.01 -2.68 -13.81
N ILE A 135 -4.44 -3.32 -12.71
CA ILE A 135 -5.66 -4.13 -12.73
C ILE A 135 -6.87 -3.20 -12.58
N ALA A 136 -7.36 -2.70 -13.71
CA ALA A 136 -8.68 -2.08 -13.77
C ALA A 136 -9.77 -3.16 -13.63
N LYS A 137 -10.28 -3.38 -12.41
CA LYS A 137 -11.56 -4.09 -12.23
C LYS A 137 -12.71 -3.16 -12.61
N ILE A 138 -13.00 -3.06 -13.90
CA ILE A 138 -14.30 -2.56 -14.37
C ILE A 138 -15.32 -3.65 -14.10
N VAL A 139 -16.07 -3.49 -13.01
CA VAL A 139 -17.33 -4.21 -12.80
C VAL A 139 -18.35 -3.63 -13.76
N ASN A 140 -18.64 -4.33 -14.85
CA ASN A 140 -19.94 -4.30 -15.50
C ASN A 140 -20.18 -5.68 -16.10
N GLY A 141 -21.24 -6.33 -15.62
CA GLY A 141 -21.57 -7.70 -15.98
C GLY A 141 -21.83 -7.88 -17.48
N ALA A 142 -21.25 -8.93 -18.04
CA ALA A 142 -21.81 -9.73 -19.12
C ALA A 142 -21.00 -11.03 -19.23
N CYS A 143 -21.70 -12.16 -19.16
CA CYS A 143 -21.20 -13.45 -19.63
C CYS A 143 -20.74 -13.38 -21.09
N LEU A 144 -19.73 -14.17 -21.48
CA LEU A 144 -19.70 -15.02 -22.69
C LEU A 144 -18.37 -15.81 -22.67
N PHE A 145 -18.39 -17.09 -22.32
CA PHE A 145 -18.43 -18.25 -23.24
C PHE A 145 -17.27 -18.35 -24.25
N ALA A 146 -16.46 -19.38 -24.02
CA ALA A 146 -15.82 -20.30 -24.97
C ALA A 146 -15.06 -19.74 -26.18
N TYR A 147 -13.77 -20.09 -26.26
CA TYR A 147 -13.29 -20.72 -27.49
C TYR A 147 -12.45 -21.96 -27.16
N HIS A 148 -12.81 -23.01 -27.87
CA HIS A 148 -12.41 -24.40 -27.75
C HIS A 148 -11.41 -24.71 -28.87
N GLY A 149 -10.45 -25.58 -28.59
CA GLY A 149 -9.67 -26.31 -29.59
C GLY A 149 -8.18 -25.94 -29.59
N PHE A 150 -7.25 -26.86 -29.79
CA PHE A 150 -7.33 -28.27 -30.15
C PHE A 150 -5.86 -28.78 -30.15
N TRP A 151 -5.70 -30.08 -29.87
CA TRP A 151 -4.53 -30.95 -29.68
C TRP A 151 -3.27 -30.66 -30.54
N GLU A 152 -2.04 -31.07 -30.17
CA GLU A 152 -1.64 -32.48 -29.99
C GLU A 152 -0.20 -32.59 -29.40
N THR A 153 -0.04 -33.45 -28.41
CA THR A 153 1.23 -34.06 -28.01
C THR A 153 1.48 -35.29 -28.87
N ASP A 154 2.63 -35.39 -29.54
CA ASP A 154 3.51 -36.59 -29.51
C ASP A 154 4.67 -36.45 -30.51
N SER A 155 5.88 -36.67 -30.03
CA SER A 155 6.91 -37.37 -30.81
C SER A 155 7.93 -38.01 -29.86
N GLY A 156 7.76 -39.31 -29.65
CA GLY A 156 8.72 -40.21 -29.05
C GLY A 156 8.60 -41.58 -29.72
N GLY A 157 9.56 -41.90 -30.58
CA GLY A 157 9.68 -43.16 -31.32
C GLY A 157 10.88 -43.13 -32.25
#